data_AF-A0A946CCS6-F1
#
_entry.id   AF-A0A946CCS6-F1
#
_cell.length_a   1.000
_cell.length_b   1.000
_cell.length_c   1.000
_cell.angle_alpha   90.00
_cell.angle_beta   90.00
_cell.angle_gamma   90.00
#
_symmetry.space_group_name_H-M   'P 1'
#
loop_
_entity.id
_entity.type
_entity.pdbx_description
1 polymer ?
#
loop_
_entity_poly.entity_id
_entity_poly.type
_entity_poly.pdbx_seq_one_letter_code
_entity_poly.pdbx_strand_id
1 'polypeptide(L)' 'MSDSKDIDFDRIENAVRELLGAIGEDPKRDGLLDTPARVARMYGEICSGLREEPADHLEKTFQVEHDEIIVVR' A
#
# COMPACT_ATOMS: atom_id res chain seq x y z
N MET A 1 -9.32 -12.64 15.24
CA MET A 1 -7.97 -12.62 14.64
C MET A 1 -7.38 -11.25 14.95
N SER A 2 -6.15 -11.20 15.42
CA SER A 2 -5.51 -10.01 16.00
C SER A 2 -5.63 -8.79 15.07
N ASP A 3 -6.43 -7.79 15.48
CA ASP A 3 -6.60 -6.47 14.86
C ASP A 3 -5.35 -5.61 15.10
N SER A 4 -4.21 -6.04 14.58
CA SER A 4 -3.08 -5.12 14.41
C SER A 4 -3.37 -4.31 13.15
N LYS A 5 -3.69 -3.02 13.32
CA LYS A 5 -3.80 -2.07 12.20
C LYS A 5 -2.44 -1.80 11.55
N ASP A 6 -1.34 -2.30 12.09
CA ASP A 6 0.00 -2.04 11.55
C ASP A 6 0.41 -3.05 10.47
N ILE A 7 1.17 -2.56 9.49
CA ILE A 7 1.74 -3.37 8.42
C ILE A 7 2.82 -4.28 8.99
N ASP A 8 2.70 -5.58 8.73
CA ASP A 8 3.72 -6.57 9.06
C ASP A 8 4.80 -6.62 7.96
N PHE A 9 5.78 -5.72 8.04
CA PHE A 9 6.84 -5.60 7.04
C PHE A 9 7.69 -6.87 6.96
N ASP A 10 8.08 -7.46 8.09
CA ASP A 10 8.91 -8.67 8.13
C ASP A 10 8.22 -9.85 7.43
N ARG A 11 6.91 -10.02 7.64
CA ARG A 11 6.14 -11.06 6.96
C ARG A 11 6.06 -10.81 5.45
N ILE A 12 5.91 -9.56 5.01
CA ILE A 12 5.91 -9.22 3.58
C ILE A 12 7.28 -9.50 2.98
N GLU A 13 8.38 -9.11 3.64
CA GLU A 13 9.73 -9.39 3.15
C GLU A 13 9.97 -10.89 2.97
N ASN A 14 9.57 -11.71 3.94
CA ASN A 14 9.69 -13.16 3.85
C ASN A 14 8.85 -13.73 2.68
N ALA A 15 7.60 -13.28 2.53
CA ALA A 15 6.76 -13.69 1.42
C ALA A 15 7.34 -13.30 0.05
N VAL A 16 7.97 -12.12 -0.05
CA VAL A 16 8.64 -11.69 -1.30
C VAL A 16 9.88 -12.54 -1.58
N ARG A 17 10.66 -12.92 -0.56
CA ARG A 17 11.78 -13.87 -0.74
C ARG A 17 11.28 -15.22 -1.25
N GLU A 18 10.18 -15.74 -0.71
CA GLU A 18 9.54 -16.96 -1.19
C GLU A 18 9.06 -16.84 -2.63
N LEU A 19 8.40 -15.72 -2.98
CA LEU A 19 7.93 -15.46 -4.33
C LEU A 19 9.08 -15.43 -5.35
N LEU A 20 10.18 -14.75 -5.03
CA LEU A 20 11.38 -14.72 -5.87
C LEU A 20 11.93 -16.14 -6.09
N GLY A 21 12.03 -16.94 -5.03
CA GLY A 21 12.45 -18.34 -5.15
C GLY A 21 11.48 -19.19 -5.98
N ALA A 22 10.18 -18.97 -5.84
CA ALA A 22 9.15 -19.72 -6.57
C ALA A 22 9.16 -19.44 -8.08
N ILE A 23 9.60 -18.25 -8.50
CA ILE A 23 9.76 -17.90 -9.92
C ILE A 23 11.14 -18.24 -10.50
N GLY A 24 12.02 -18.86 -9.71
CA GLY A 24 13.36 -19.28 -10.13
C GLY A 24 14.44 -18.20 -10.04
N GLU A 25 14.18 -17.08 -9.37
CA GLU A 25 15.21 -16.07 -9.06
C GLU A 25 16.02 -16.50 -7.82
N ASP A 26 17.26 -16.01 -7.72
CA ASP A 26 18.07 -16.14 -6.50
C ASP A 26 17.88 -14.90 -5.61
N PRO A 27 17.17 -14.99 -4.47
CA PRO A 27 16.95 -13.83 -3.59
C PRO A 27 18.23 -13.32 -2.91
N LYS A 28 19.34 -14.06 -3.00
CA LYS A 28 20.64 -13.69 -2.41
C LYS A 28 21.57 -12.98 -3.40
N ARG A 29 21.21 -12.85 -4.68
CA ARG A 29 22.02 -12.09 -5.65
C ARG A 29 22.02 -10.61 -5.30
N ASP A 30 23.14 -9.92 -5.53
CA ASP A 30 23.33 -8.50 -5.15
C ASP A 30 22.17 -7.59 -5.55
N GLY A 31 21.63 -7.75 -6.77
CA GLY A 31 20.52 -6.96 -7.27
C GLY A 31 19.15 -7.22 -6.62
N LEU A 32 19.01 -8.22 -5.76
CA LEU A 32 17.75 -8.58 -5.08
C LEU A 32 17.81 -8.53 -3.55
N LEU A 33 18.99 -8.34 -2.95
CA LEU A 33 19.13 -8.37 -1.48
C LEU A 33 18.14 -7.41 -0.79
N ASP A 34 17.98 -6.21 -1.33
CA ASP A 34 17.10 -5.17 -0.81
C ASP A 34 15.68 -5.19 -1.41
N THR A 35 15.43 -6.03 -2.41
CA THR A 35 14.13 -6.08 -3.11
C THR A 35 12.98 -6.42 -2.17
N PRO A 36 13.08 -7.43 -1.27
CA PRO A 36 12.03 -7.70 -0.29
C PRO A 36 11.63 -6.47 0.53
N ALA A 37 12.61 -5.78 1.10
CA ALA A 37 12.38 -4.58 1.91
C ALA A 37 11.76 -3.43 1.10
N ARG A 38 12.20 -3.23 -0.14
CA ARG A 38 11.63 -2.23 -1.05
C ARG A 38 10.17 -2.54 -1.39
N VAL A 39 9.85 -3.79 -1.65
CA VAL A 39 8.47 -4.24 -1.95
C VAL A 39 7.58 -4.12 -0.71
N ALA A 40 8.09 -4.44 0.48
CA ALA A 40 7.36 -4.27 1.73
C ALA A 40 6.98 -2.80 1.97
N ARG A 41 7.93 -1.86 1.78
CA ARG A 41 7.66 -0.41 1.85
C ARG A 41 6.65 0.05 0.79
N MET A 42 6.80 -0.40 -0.45
CA MET A 42 5.86 -0.10 -1.52
C MET A 42 4.43 -0.52 -1.16
N TYR A 43 4.24 -1.74 -0.64
CA TYR A 43 2.92 -2.19 -0.17
C TYR A 43 2.38 -1.36 0.99
N GLY A 44 3.27 -0.86 1.87
CA GLY A 44 2.88 0.07 2.91
C GLY A 44 2.30 1.38 2.36
N GLU A 45 2.87 1.90 1.28
CA GLU A 45 2.40 3.12 0.62
C GLU A 45 1.12 2.89 -0.19
N ILE A 46 1.13 1.97 -1.15
CA ILE A 46 0.00 1.82 -2.09
C ILE A 46 -1.26 1.26 -1.42
N CYS A 47 -1.12 0.60 -0.26
CA CYS A 47 -2.23 0.10 0.54
C CYS A 47 -2.47 0.93 1.81
N SER A 48 -1.89 2.13 1.95
CA SER A 48 -2.08 2.97 3.15
C SER A 48 -3.55 3.24 3.45
N GLY A 49 -4.34 3.50 2.39
CA GLY A 49 -5.77 3.80 2.48
C GLY A 49 -6.64 2.68 3.09
N LEU A 50 -6.15 1.44 3.20
CA LEU A 50 -6.87 0.37 3.93
C LEU A 50 -6.94 0.63 5.45
N ARG A 51 -6.14 1.57 5.95
CA ARG A 51 -6.05 1.97 7.35
C ARG A 51 -6.52 3.41 7.59
N GLU A 52 -6.95 4.10 6.55
CA GLU A 52 -7.45 5.48 6.60
C GLU A 52 -8.99 5.48 6.55
N GLU A 53 -9.63 6.47 7.17
CA GLU A 53 -11.08 6.67 7.07
C GLU A 53 -11.38 7.66 5.93
N PRO A 54 -12.02 7.23 4.81
CA PRO A 54 -12.23 8.12 3.66
C PRO A 54 -13.09 9.35 3.97
N ALA A 55 -13.92 9.26 5.03
CA ALA A 55 -14.78 10.35 5.48
C ALA A 55 -13.97 11.56 5.99
N ASP A 56 -12.76 11.35 6.51
CA ASP A 56 -11.89 12.41 7.01
C ASP A 56 -11.52 13.41 5.90
N HIS A 57 -11.45 12.95 4.64
CA HIS A 57 -11.21 13.83 3.48
C HIS A 57 -12.44 14.63 3.03
N LEU A 58 -13.64 14.26 3.51
CA LEU A 58 -14.92 14.85 3.13
C LEU A 58 -15.49 15.79 4.21
N GLU A 59 -14.78 16.01 5.31
CA GLU A 59 -15.26 16.82 6.44
C GLU A 59 -15.62 18.26 6.05
N LYS A 60 -15.00 18.81 5.00
CA LYS A 60 -15.18 20.21 4.59
C LYS A 60 -16.03 20.32 3.32
N THR A 61 -17.25 20.83 3.49
CA THR A 61 -18.20 21.08 2.39
C THR A 61 -18.56 22.56 2.27
N PHE A 62 -18.85 23.02 1.06
CA PHE A 62 -19.29 24.39 0.79
C PHE A 62 -20.68 24.37 0.14
N GLN A 63 -21.57 25.26 0.59
CA GLN A 63 -22.84 25.47 -0.09
C GLN A 63 -22.63 26.40 -1.29
N VAL A 64 -23.10 25.96 -2.47
CA VAL A 64 -23.03 26.73 -3.71
C VAL A 64 -24.39 26.60 -4.40
N GLU A 65 -25.02 27.72 -4.78
CA GLU A 65 -26.17 27.69 -5.68
C GLU A 65 -25.67 27.44 -7.10
N HIS A 66 -25.68 26.18 -7.53
CA HIS A 66 -25.23 25.76 -8.86
C HIS A 66 -25.90 24.45 -9.26
N ASP A 67 -26.58 24.46 -10.41
CA ASP A 67 -27.36 23.33 -10.92
C ASP A 67 -26.73 22.63 -12.14
N GLU A 68 -25.50 23.00 -12.52
CA GLU A 68 -24.78 22.39 -13.65
C GLU A 68 -23.82 21.26 -13.21
N ILE A 69 -23.40 20.41 -14.15
CA ILE A 69 -22.49 19.28 -13.88
C ILE A 69 -21.07 19.80 -13.61
N ILE A 70 -20.46 19.30 -12.54
CA ILE A 70 -19.04 19.49 -12.25
C ILE A 70 -18.27 18.24 -12.67
N VAL A 71 -17.23 18.41 -13.50
CA VAL A 71 -16.32 17.34 -13.92
C VAL A 71 -14.92 17.64 -13.42
N VAL A 72 -14.33 16.72 -12.66
CA VAL A 72 -12.91 16.75 -12.27
C VAL A 72 -12.17 15.82 -13.23
N ARG A 73 -11.11 16.32 -13.87
CA ARG A 73 -10.24 15.55 -14.78
C ARG A 73 -8.78 15.67 -14.36
#